data_AF-A0A925G2F2-F1
#
_entry.id   AF-A0A925G2F2-F1
#
_cell.length_a   1.000
_cell.length_b   1.000
_cell.length_c   1.000
_cell.angle_alpha   90.00
_cell.angle_beta   90.00
_cell.angle_gamma   90.00
#
_symmetry.space_group_name_H-M   'P 1'
#
loop_
_entity.id
_entity.type
_entity.pdbx_description
1 polymer ?
#
loop_
_entity_poly.entity_id
_entity_poly.type
_entity_poly.pdbx_seq_one_letter_code
_entity_poly.pdbx_strand_id
1 'polypeptide(L)' 'MEELIQRLVANGLTPEQAAKAVETIKDFAKEKFPPFAGAIDKVFDTYSPKDDFLD' A
#
# COMPACT_ATOMS: atom_id res chain seq x y z
N MET A 1 2.49 -1.98 -5.75
CA MET A 1 1.46 -1.11 -5.13
C MET A 1 0.90 -0.12 -6.13
N GLU A 2 1.69 0.39 -7.07
CA GLU A 2 1.19 1.28 -8.14
C GLU A 2 0.05 0.68 -8.96
N GLU A 3 0.16 -0.59 -9.38
CA GLU A 3 -0.93 -1.30 -10.08
C GLU A 3 -2.23 -1.36 -9.24
N LEU A 4 -2.11 -1.55 -7.93
CA LEU A 4 -3.26 -1.57 -7.02
C LEU A 4 -3.89 -0.17 -6.92
N ILE A 5 -3.08 0.88 -6.85
CA ILE A 5 -3.55 2.28 -6.86
C ILE A 5 -4.29 2.57 -8.17
N GLN A 6 -3.74 2.18 -9.32
CA GLN A 6 -4.39 2.36 -10.62
C GLN A 6 -5.72 1.61 -10.70
N ARG A 7 -5.78 0.36 -10.18
CA ARG A 7 -7.05 -0.39 -10.08
C ARG A 7 -8.07 0.32 -9.21
N LEU A 8 -7.68 0.86 -8.06
CA LEU A 8 -8.57 1.61 -7.16
C LEU A 8 -9.08 2.90 -7.82
N VAL A 9 -8.22 3.62 -8.53
CA VAL A 9 -8.61 4.82 -9.30
C VAL A 9 -9.59 4.46 -10.42
N ALA A 10 -9.36 3.36 -11.14
CA ALA A 10 -10.30 2.86 -12.15
C ALA A 10 -11.67 2.46 -11.57
N ASN A 11 -11.75 2.20 -10.25
CA ASN A 11 -12.99 1.93 -9.52
C ASN A 11 -13.60 3.20 -8.88
N GLY A 12 -13.12 4.39 -9.24
CA GLY A 12 -13.73 5.67 -8.89
C GLY A 12 -13.12 6.40 -7.69
N LEU A 13 -11.97 5.96 -7.18
CA LEU A 13 -11.23 6.69 -6.15
C LEU A 13 -10.34 7.76 -6.79
N THR A 14 -10.09 8.86 -6.09
CA THR A 14 -8.98 9.76 -6.43
C THR A 14 -7.64 9.08 -6.15
N PRO A 15 -6.53 9.52 -6.76
CA PRO A 15 -5.20 8.99 -6.44
C PRO A 15 -4.87 9.02 -4.94
N GLU A 16 -5.25 10.10 -4.27
CA GLU A 16 -5.07 10.30 -2.82
C GLU A 16 -5.91 9.31 -2.01
N GLN A 17 -7.17 9.10 -2.38
CA GLN A 17 -8.05 8.12 -1.74
C GLN A 17 -7.53 6.70 -1.93
N ALA A 18 -7.03 6.36 -3.12
CA ALA A 18 -6.46 5.06 -3.42
C ALA A 18 -5.19 4.78 -2.58
N ALA A 19 -4.28 5.76 -2.50
CA ALA A 19 -3.11 5.68 -1.62
C ALA A 19 -3.53 5.50 -0.16
N LYS A 20 -4.53 6.26 0.31
CA LYS A 20 -5.00 6.15 1.69
C LYS A 20 -5.70 4.82 1.99
N ALA A 21 -6.45 4.27 1.05
CA ALA A 21 -7.09 2.97 1.19
C ALA A 21 -6.04 1.85 1.35
N VAL A 22 -4.96 1.93 0.56
CA VAL A 22 -3.83 1.01 0.65
C VAL A 22 -3.16 1.07 2.03
N GLU A 23 -2.86 2.25 2.56
CA GLU A 23 -2.33 2.41 3.92
C GLU A 23 -3.28 1.85 4.98
N THR A 24 -4.57 2.15 4.85
CA THR A 24 -5.59 1.69 5.80
C THR A 24 -5.66 0.17 5.85
N ILE A 25 -5.54 -0.51 4.69
CA ILE A 25 -5.50 -1.97 4.60
C ILE A 25 -4.20 -2.53 5.23
N LYS A 26 -3.05 -1.86 5.02
CA LYS A 26 -1.78 -2.23 5.66
C LYS A 26 -1.92 -2.25 7.16
N ASP A 27 -2.42 -1.15 7.73
CA ASP A 27 -2.55 -0.97 9.17
C ASP A 27 -3.56 -1.97 9.74
N PHE A 28 -4.72 -2.13 9.09
CA PHE A 28 -5.71 -3.11 9.48
C PHE A 28 -5.14 -4.54 9.47
N ALA A 29 -4.39 -4.92 8.45
CA ALA A 29 -3.77 -6.25 8.38
C ALA A 29 -2.75 -6.44 9.53
N LYS A 30 -1.95 -5.43 9.86
CA LYS A 30 -1.00 -5.49 10.99
C LYS A 30 -1.71 -5.65 12.33
N GLU A 31 -2.83 -4.95 12.53
CA GLU A 31 -3.65 -5.08 13.74
C GLU A 31 -4.29 -6.47 13.87
N LYS A 32 -4.79 -7.04 12.78
CA LYS A 32 -5.45 -8.37 12.79
C LYS A 32 -4.46 -9.52 12.83
N PHE A 33 -3.23 -9.31 12.36
CA PHE A 33 -2.21 -10.33 12.26
C PHE A 33 -0.86 -9.90 12.87
N PRO A 34 -0.79 -9.58 14.19
CA PRO A 34 0.41 -9.02 14.82
C PRO A 34 1.70 -9.83 14.64
N PRO A 35 1.68 -11.18 14.72
CA PRO A 35 2.89 -11.98 14.48
C PRO A 35 3.48 -11.78 13.07
N PHE A 36 2.69 -11.33 12.11
CA PHE A 36 3.07 -11.11 10.72
C PHE A 36 3.33 -9.64 10.38
N ALA A 37 3.26 -8.72 11.34
CA ALA A 37 3.38 -7.28 11.09
C ALA A 37 4.66 -6.91 10.32
N GLY A 38 5.80 -7.48 10.70
CA GLY A 38 7.07 -7.23 10.00
C GLY A 38 7.11 -7.81 8.57
N ALA A 39 6.43 -8.93 8.32
CA ALA A 39 6.32 -9.50 6.97
C ALA A 39 5.40 -8.64 6.08
N ILE A 40 4.30 -8.12 6.67
CA ILE A 40 3.40 -7.19 5.99
C ILE A 40 4.14 -5.89 5.64
N ASP A 41 4.92 -5.33 6.57
CA ASP A 41 5.76 -4.15 6.28
C ASP A 41 6.71 -4.41 5.11
N LYS A 42 7.42 -5.54 5.11
CA LYS A 42 8.33 -5.91 4.02
C LYS A 42 7.65 -6.03 2.65
N VAL A 43 6.44 -6.60 2.60
CA VAL A 43 5.68 -6.69 1.35
C VAL A 43 5.35 -5.30 0.83
N PHE A 44 4.81 -4.45 1.69
CA PHE A 44 4.45 -3.09 1.27
C PHE A 44 5.70 -2.30 0.84
N ASP A 45 6.81 -2.38 1.56
CA ASP A 45 8.05 -1.68 1.20
C ASP A 45 8.65 -2.19 -0.12
N THR A 46 8.53 -3.49 -0.41
CA THR A 46 9.04 -4.09 -1.66
C THR A 46 8.28 -3.59 -2.89
N TYR A 47 6.97 -3.36 -2.74
CA TYR A 47 6.07 -3.04 -3.85
C TYR A 47 5.60 -1.58 -3.85
N SER A 48 5.93 -0.79 -2.83
CA SER A 48 5.73 0.66 -2.85
C SER A 48 6.47 1.25 -4.04
N PRO A 49 5.91 2.27 -4.70
CA PRO A 49 6.66 3.02 -5.70
C PRO A 49 7.96 3.46 -5.04
N LYS A 50 9.10 3.01 -5.58
CA LYS A 50 10.38 3.58 -5.19
C LYS A 50 10.41 4.94 -5.86
N ASP A 51 10.58 6.00 -5.07
CA ASP A 51 11.02 7.26 -5.63
C ASP A 51 12.42 7.01 -6.22
N ASP A 52 12.49 6.71 -7.51
CA ASP A 52 13.73 6.64 -8.31
C ASP A 52 14.35 8.06 -8.48
N PHE A 53 14.20 8.93 -7.48
CA PHE A 53 14.66 10.33 -7.47
C PHE A 53 16.05 10.49 -6.83
N LEU A 54 16.70 9.39 -6.43
CA LEU A 54 18.03 9.38 -5.80
C LEU A 54 18.95 8.28 -6.39
N ASP A 55 19.02 8.19 -7.73
CA ASP A 55 20.16 7.61 -8.46
C ASP A 55 20.82 8.68 -9.35
#